data_AF-A0A7V6QL78-F1
#
_entry.id   AF-A0A7V6QL78-F1
#
_cell.length_a   1.000
_cell.length_b   1.000
_cell.length_c   1.000
_cell.angle_alpha   90.00
_cell.angle_beta   90.00
_cell.angle_gamma   90.00
#
_symmetry.space_group_name_H-M   'P 1'
#
loop_
_entity.id
_entity.type
_entity.pdbx_description
1 polymer ?
#
loop_
_entity_poly.entity_id
_entity_poly.type
_entity_poly.pdbx_seq_one_letter_code
_entity_poly.pdbx_strand_id
1 'polypeptide(L)'
;MKKITDERLIVRNLQNIRIAFIVQTIGIFGILGYEFFQDGMEGMTKNPLWLVFMLTAIIYNYLNMSVSVENEKKQKRPVKSLTISLAVVTIVATVFAVLTSITPDFKWSDGLLMGGVIFISGIIPVLYVYRLRIKQQKDLEEKE
;
A
#
# COMPACT_ATOMS: atom_id res chain seq x y z
N MET A 1 -15.42 -15.54 -25.82
CA MET A 1 -14.93 -16.35 -24.68
C MET A 1 -16.13 -16.99 -23.98
N LYS A 2 -16.11 -18.31 -23.74
CA LYS A 2 -17.16 -18.96 -22.93
C LYS A 2 -16.92 -18.64 -21.45
N LYS A 3 -17.97 -18.22 -20.74
CA LYS A 3 -17.91 -17.98 -19.30
C LYS A 3 -17.66 -19.31 -18.60
N ILE A 4 -16.61 -19.38 -17.78
CA ILE A 4 -16.35 -20.55 -16.93
C ILE A 4 -17.38 -20.52 -15.80
N THR A 5 -18.20 -21.57 -15.70
CA THR A 5 -19.25 -21.69 -14.66
C THR A 5 -18.89 -22.68 -13.56
N ASP A 6 -17.93 -23.57 -13.81
CA ASP A 6 -17.49 -24.56 -12.81
C ASP A 6 -16.52 -23.93 -11.80
N GLU A 7 -16.89 -24.01 -10.51
CA GLU A 7 -16.11 -23.50 -9.39
C GLU A 7 -14.68 -24.07 -9.35
N ARG A 8 -14.49 -25.35 -9.70
CA ARG A 8 -13.17 -25.99 -9.69
C ARG A 8 -12.24 -25.35 -10.73
N LEU A 9 -12.78 -25.03 -11.90
CA LEU A 9 -12.02 -24.35 -12.95
C LEU A 9 -11.75 -22.88 -12.58
N ILE A 10 -12.66 -22.20 -11.88
CA ILE A 10 -12.43 -20.83 -11.39
C ILE A 10 -11.27 -20.81 -10.39
N VAL A 11 -11.25 -21.72 -9.42
CA VAL A 11 -10.16 -21.81 -8.43
C VAL A 11 -8.82 -22.08 -9.10
N ARG A 12 -8.79 -23.02 -10.06
CA ARG A 12 -7.56 -23.32 -10.83
C ARG A 12 -7.10 -22.11 -11.65
N ASN A 13 -8.03 -21.37 -12.25
CA ASN A 13 -7.71 -20.14 -12.97
C ASN A 13 -7.12 -19.06 -12.04
N LEU A 14 -7.67 -18.90 -10.83
CA LEU A 14 -7.13 -17.98 -9.82
C LEU A 14 -5.71 -18.38 -9.38
N GLN A 15 -5.44 -19.68 -9.22
CA GLN A 15 -4.09 -20.17 -8.91
C GLN A 15 -3.12 -19.87 -10.07
N ASN A 16 -3.55 -20.06 -11.32
CA ASN A 16 -2.73 -19.74 -12.49
C ASN A 16 -2.42 -18.23 -12.55
N ILE A 17 -3.42 -17.37 -12.32
CA ILE A 17 -3.24 -15.92 -12.25
C ILE A 17 -2.26 -15.54 -11.14
N ARG A 18 -2.36 -16.18 -9.96
CA ARG A 18 -1.41 -15.95 -8.85
C ARG A 18 0.02 -16.27 -9.25
N ILE A 19 0.26 -17.41 -9.92
CA ILE A 19 1.60 -17.80 -10.38
C ILE A 19 2.12 -16.80 -11.41
N ALA A 20 1.30 -16.45 -12.40
CA ALA A 20 1.66 -15.47 -13.42
C ALA A 20 2.02 -14.11 -12.80
N PHE A 21 1.24 -13.65 -11.81
CA PHE A 21 1.49 -12.41 -11.09
C PHE A 21 2.80 -12.44 -10.30
N ILE A 22 3.14 -13.56 -9.66
CA ILE A 22 4.42 -13.74 -8.96
C ILE A 22 5.58 -13.64 -9.95
N VAL A 23 5.50 -14.38 -11.07
CA VAL A 23 6.53 -14.37 -12.11
C VAL A 23 6.69 -12.96 -12.70
N GLN A 24 5.58 -12.28 -13.00
CA GLN A 24 5.59 -10.89 -13.49
C GLN A 24 6.24 -9.95 -12.48
N THR A 25 5.92 -10.08 -11.20
CA THR A 25 6.50 -9.23 -10.14
C THR A 25 8.01 -9.44 -10.02
N ILE A 26 8.48 -10.69 -10.06
CA ILE A 26 9.91 -11.02 -10.06
C ILE A 26 10.59 -10.47 -11.31
N GLY A 27 9.97 -10.59 -12.49
CA GLY A 27 10.48 -10.05 -13.74
C GLY A 27 10.63 -8.52 -13.69
N ILE A 28 9.61 -7.82 -13.19
CA ILE A 28 9.67 -6.36 -13.01
C ILE A 28 10.79 -5.98 -12.03
N PHE A 29 10.91 -6.67 -10.89
CA PHE A 29 12.01 -6.42 -9.96
C PHE A 29 13.39 -6.72 -10.55
N GLY A 30 13.51 -7.73 -11.41
CA GLY A 30 14.75 -8.02 -12.13
C GLY A 30 15.16 -6.89 -13.07
N ILE A 31 14.22 -6.38 -13.88
CA ILE A 31 14.48 -5.28 -14.83
C ILE A 31 14.81 -3.99 -14.07
N LEU A 32 13.96 -3.58 -13.12
CA LEU A 32 14.17 -2.35 -12.36
C LEU A 32 15.40 -2.45 -11.46
N GLY A 33 15.67 -3.63 -10.90
CA GLY A 33 16.87 -3.88 -10.10
C GLY A 33 18.14 -3.79 -10.95
N TYR A 34 18.12 -4.30 -12.18
CA TYR A 34 19.26 -4.17 -13.10
C TYR A 34 19.55 -2.71 -13.42
N GLU A 35 18.53 -1.93 -13.77
CA GLU A 35 18.68 -0.48 -14.04
C GLU A 35 19.13 0.30 -12.80
N PHE A 36 18.67 -0.09 -11.62
CA PHE A 36 19.14 0.49 -10.37
C PHE A 36 20.64 0.27 -10.15
N PHE A 37 21.17 -0.91 -10.48
CA PHE A 37 22.61 -1.17 -10.37
C PHE A 37 23.44 -0.45 -11.44
N GLN A 38 22.88 -0.22 -12.63
CA GLN A 38 23.59 0.39 -13.75
C GLN A 38 23.60 1.93 -13.69
N ASP A 39 22.42 2.52 -13.49
CA ASP A 39 22.18 3.97 -13.61
C ASP A 39 21.63 4.58 -12.31
N GLY A 40 21.62 3.80 -11.21
CA GLY A 40 21.17 4.25 -9.90
C GLY A 40 19.65 4.48 -9.80
N MET A 41 19.25 5.25 -8.80
CA MET A 41 17.84 5.64 -8.58
C MET A 41 17.26 6.43 -9.76
N GLU A 42 18.09 7.22 -10.44
CA GLU A 42 17.64 8.06 -11.55
C GLU A 42 17.33 7.22 -12.80
N GLY A 43 18.12 6.18 -13.09
CA GLY A 43 17.83 5.23 -14.16
C GLY A 43 16.54 4.46 -13.93
N MET A 44 16.37 3.90 -12.72
CA MET A 44 15.17 3.15 -12.36
C MET A 44 13.90 4.01 -12.45
N THR A 45 13.92 5.24 -11.92
CA THR A 45 12.72 6.11 -11.90
C THR A 45 12.35 6.70 -13.26
N LYS A 46 13.32 6.81 -14.18
CA LYS A 46 13.07 7.23 -15.57
C LYS A 46 12.46 6.12 -16.42
N ASN A 47 12.59 4.86 -16.03
CA ASN A 47 11.97 3.76 -16.77
C ASN A 47 10.43 3.83 -16.64
N PRO A 48 9.68 3.86 -17.76
CA PRO A 48 8.21 3.79 -17.74
C PRO A 48 7.66 2.59 -16.95
N LEU A 49 8.40 1.48 -16.90
CA LEU A 49 8.04 0.29 -16.13
C LEU A 49 7.93 0.57 -14.63
N TRP A 50 8.77 1.46 -14.09
CA TRP A 50 8.72 1.87 -12.70
C TRP A 50 7.40 2.58 -12.37
N LEU A 51 6.96 3.48 -13.25
CA LEU A 51 5.69 4.18 -13.08
C LEU A 51 4.51 3.22 -13.08
N VAL A 52 4.46 2.30 -14.05
CA VAL A 52 3.39 1.29 -14.15
C VAL A 52 3.39 0.40 -12.92
N PHE A 53 4.57 -0.03 -12.46
CA PHE A 53 4.71 -0.81 -11.24
C PHE A 53 4.20 -0.06 -10.00
N MET A 54 4.59 1.19 -9.81
CA MET A 54 4.14 1.99 -8.67
C MET A 54 2.64 2.21 -8.67
N LEU A 55 2.05 2.55 -9.82
CA LEU A 55 0.61 2.77 -9.95
C LEU A 55 -0.18 1.50 -9.67
N THR A 56 0.24 0.36 -10.23
CA THR A 56 -0.39 -0.93 -9.98
C THR A 56 -0.26 -1.36 -8.52
N ALA A 57 0.89 -1.14 -7.90
CA ALA A 57 1.12 -1.43 -6.48
C ALA A 57 0.21 -0.58 -5.57
N ILE A 58 0.02 0.70 -5.87
CA ILE A 58 -0.89 1.58 -5.11
C ILE A 58 -2.32 1.04 -5.21
N ILE A 59 -2.81 0.80 -6.42
CA ILE A 59 -4.17 0.27 -6.65
C ILE A 59 -4.36 -1.07 -5.92
N TYR A 60 -3.42 -2.00 -6.10
CA TYR A 60 -3.46 -3.31 -5.46
C TYR A 60 -3.52 -3.21 -3.93
N ASN A 61 -2.74 -2.31 -3.32
CA ASN A 61 -2.81 -2.09 -1.87
C ASN A 61 -4.18 -1.59 -1.42
N TYR A 62 -4.80 -0.65 -2.15
CA TYR A 62 -6.15 -0.18 -1.81
C TYR A 62 -7.22 -1.29 -1.92
N LEU A 63 -7.17 -2.10 -2.99
CA LEU A 63 -8.04 -3.27 -3.15
C LEU A 63 -7.83 -4.31 -2.04
N ASN A 64 -6.57 -4.57 -1.68
CA ASN A 64 -6.26 -5.52 -0.62
C ASN A 64 -6.69 -4.99 0.76
N MET A 65 -6.68 -3.67 0.95
CA MET A 65 -7.11 -3.05 2.20
C MET A 65 -8.61 -3.21 2.45
N SER A 66 -9.47 -3.12 1.42
CA SER A 66 -10.90 -3.39 1.59
C SER A 66 -11.15 -4.84 1.98
N VAL A 67 -10.50 -5.79 1.30
CA VAL A 67 -10.60 -7.24 1.62
C VAL A 67 -10.06 -7.54 3.02
N SER A 68 -8.94 -6.91 3.41
CA SER A 68 -8.35 -7.10 4.73
C SER A 68 -9.27 -6.67 5.85
N VAL A 69 -10.00 -5.57 5.67
CA VAL A 69 -10.93 -5.03 6.68
C VAL A 69 -12.16 -5.95 6.80
N GLU A 70 -12.65 -6.53 5.71
CA GLU A 70 -13.76 -7.51 5.72
C GLU A 70 -13.38 -8.86 6.36
N ASN A 71 -12.12 -9.26 6.26
CA ASN A 71 -11.63 -10.52 6.82
C ASN A 71 -11.18 -10.41 8.30
N GLU A 72 -11.36 -9.26 8.96
CA GLU A 72 -11.00 -9.09 10.38
C GLU A 72 -11.94 -9.91 11.29
N LYS A 73 -11.43 -10.99 11.91
CA LYS A 73 -12.19 -11.87 12.83
C LYS A 73 -12.79 -11.18 14.06
N LYS A 74 -12.25 -10.02 14.47
CA LYS A 74 -12.74 -9.23 15.61
C LYS A 74 -12.96 -7.79 15.15
N GLN A 75 -14.20 -7.33 15.28
CA GLN A 75 -14.61 -5.94 15.09
C GLN A 75 -13.75 -5.02 15.97
N LYS A 76 -12.81 -4.29 15.37
CA LYS A 76 -12.07 -3.25 16.08
C LYS A 76 -12.94 -2.00 16.16
N ARG A 77 -13.06 -1.40 17.36
CA ARG A 77 -13.73 -0.10 17.51
C ARG A 77 -13.07 0.92 16.58
N PRO A 78 -13.81 1.58 15.67
CA PRO A 78 -13.23 2.35 14.58
C PRO A 78 -12.43 3.54 15.09
N VAL A 79 -12.91 4.19 16.15
CA VAL A 79 -12.24 5.32 16.82
C VAL A 79 -10.95 4.92 17.53
N LYS A 80 -10.89 3.76 18.20
CA LYS A 80 -9.67 3.28 18.86
C LYS A 80 -8.61 2.83 17.84
N SER A 81 -9.06 2.24 16.74
CA SER A 81 -8.16 1.80 15.68
C SER A 81 -7.59 2.99 14.91
N LEU A 82 -8.39 4.03 14.71
CA LEU A 82 -7.95 5.30 14.13
C LEU A 82 -6.82 5.94 14.93
N THR A 83 -7.00 6.12 16.24
CA THR A 83 -6.00 6.79 17.08
C THR A 83 -4.68 6.02 17.10
N ILE A 84 -4.73 4.69 17.14
CA ILE A 84 -3.52 3.85 17.01
C ILE A 84 -2.87 4.03 15.64
N SER A 85 -3.64 3.95 14.55
CA SER A 85 -3.08 4.10 13.20
C SER A 85 -2.48 5.50 12.96
N LEU A 86 -3.12 6.54 13.49
CA LEU A 86 -2.62 7.91 13.40
C LEU A 86 -1.35 8.07 14.24
N ALA A 87 -1.30 7.51 15.45
CA ALA A 87 -0.09 7.51 16.26
C ALA A 87 1.08 6.83 15.54
N VAL A 88 0.85 5.69 14.89
CA VAL A 88 1.88 4.99 14.11
C VAL A 88 2.37 5.88 12.95
N VAL A 89 1.48 6.51 12.20
CA VAL A 89 1.87 7.42 11.09
C VAL A 89 2.70 8.59 11.61
N THR A 90 2.31 9.20 12.74
CA THR A 90 3.07 10.29 13.35
C THR A 90 4.46 9.83 13.80
N ILE A 91 4.56 8.64 14.41
CA ILE A 91 5.85 8.09 14.84
C ILE A 91 6.75 7.85 13.63
N VAL A 92 6.23 7.22 12.58
CA VAL A 92 7.01 6.95 11.35
C VAL A 92 7.47 8.27 10.71
N ALA A 93 6.57 9.24 10.54
CA ALA A 93 6.92 10.55 9.98
C ALA A 93 8.01 11.26 10.81
N THR A 94 7.93 11.19 12.14
CA THR A 94 8.93 11.77 13.04
C THR A 94 10.29 11.08 12.90
N VAL A 95 10.31 9.74 12.84
CA VAL A 95 11.53 8.96 12.65
C VAL A 95 12.23 9.34 11.35
N PHE A 96 11.49 9.43 10.25
CA PHE A 96 12.04 9.86 8.97
C PHE A 96 12.53 11.30 8.98
N ALA A 97 11.78 12.22 9.58
CA ALA A 97 12.20 13.63 9.71
C ALA A 97 13.54 13.77 10.46
N VAL A 98 13.71 13.02 11.55
CA VAL A 98 14.95 13.01 12.34
C VAL A 98 16.09 12.38 11.55
N LEU A 99 15.88 11.23 10.90
CA LEU A 99 16.88 10.57 10.05
C LEU A 99 17.40 11.50 8.95
N THR A 100 16.51 12.19 8.24
CA THR A 100 16.90 13.14 7.20
C THR A 100 17.62 14.35 7.76
N SER A 101 17.30 14.80 8.98
CA SER A 101 17.95 15.96 9.61
C SER A 101 19.38 15.67 10.10
N ILE A 102 19.73 14.39 10.28
CA ILE A 102 21.07 13.94 10.71
C ILE A 102 21.97 13.62 9.50
N THR A 103 21.39 13.50 8.30
CA THR A 103 22.13 13.13 7.08
C THR A 103 22.99 14.31 6.62
N PRO A 104 24.31 14.14 6.37
CA PRO A 104 25.15 15.19 5.80
C PRO A 104 24.55 15.63 4.46
N ASP A 105 24.51 16.94 4.20
CA ASP A 105 23.89 17.63 3.04
C ASP A 105 22.43 18.10 3.20
N PHE A 106 21.68 17.63 4.21
CA PHE A 106 20.29 18.07 4.43
C PHE A 106 20.17 19.05 5.60
N LYS A 107 19.39 20.12 5.43
CA LYS A 107 19.09 21.09 6.49
C LYS A 107 17.91 20.61 7.35
N TRP A 108 17.75 21.21 8.53
CA TRP A 108 16.59 21.00 9.41
C TRP A 108 15.24 21.26 8.71
N SER A 109 15.22 22.20 7.76
CA SER A 109 14.05 22.47 6.91
C SER A 109 13.65 21.29 6.04
N ASP A 110 14.63 20.55 5.53
CA ASP A 110 14.42 19.46 4.57
C ASP A 110 13.88 18.22 5.28
N GLY A 111 14.34 17.99 6.52
CA GLY A 111 13.78 16.95 7.37
C GLY A 111 12.33 17.22 7.77
N LEU A 112 11.98 18.48 8.07
CA LEU A 112 10.60 18.87 8.35
C LEU A 112 9.71 18.70 7.11
N LEU A 113 10.19 19.08 5.92
CA LEU A 113 9.48 18.87 4.66
C LEU A 113 9.24 17.39 4.39
N MET A 114 10.27 16.54 4.52
CA MET A 114 10.15 15.11 4.28
C MET A 114 9.19 14.44 5.26
N GLY A 115 9.30 14.78 6.55
CA GLY A 115 8.36 14.32 7.57
C GLY A 115 6.92 14.75 7.29
N GLY A 116 6.73 15.99 6.86
CA GLY A 116 5.42 16.53 6.47
C GLY A 116 4.79 15.79 5.29
N VAL A 117 5.57 15.49 4.25
CA VAL A 117 5.11 14.72 3.08
C VAL A 117 4.69 13.30 3.48
N ILE A 118 5.48 12.62 4.29
CA ILE A 118 5.16 11.28 4.80
C ILE A 118 3.90 11.31 5.67
N PHE A 119 3.75 12.35 6.50
CA PHE A 119 2.58 12.51 7.36
C PHE A 119 1.30 12.72 6.55
N ILE A 120 1.32 13.65 5.59
CA ILE A 120 0.17 13.94 4.73
C ILE A 120 -0.21 12.72 3.88
N SER A 121 0.77 12.03 3.30
CA SER A 121 0.54 10.82 2.51
C SER A 121 -0.02 9.67 3.36
N GLY A 122 0.45 9.50 4.61
CA GLY A 122 -0.03 8.46 5.52
C GLY A 122 -1.45 8.69 6.06
N ILE A 123 -1.91 9.94 6.12
CA ILE A 123 -3.29 10.25 6.54
C ILE A 123 -4.32 9.68 5.56
N ILE A 124 -4.05 9.71 4.25
CA ILE A 124 -5.02 9.30 3.23
C ILE A 124 -5.42 7.83 3.39
N PRO A 125 -4.50 6.85 3.48
CA PRO A 125 -4.85 5.46 3.78
C PRO A 125 -5.57 5.30 5.12
N VAL A 126 -5.14 5.99 6.18
CA VAL A 126 -5.75 5.89 7.51
C VAL A 126 -7.22 6.31 7.50
N LEU A 127 -7.53 7.42 6.83
CA LEU A 127 -8.90 7.90 6.66
C LEU A 127 -9.73 6.91 5.84
N TYR A 128 -9.16 6.32 4.79
CA TYR A 128 -9.83 5.32 3.98
C TYR A 128 -10.20 4.06 4.79
N VAL A 129 -9.27 3.52 5.60
CA VAL A 129 -9.56 2.40 6.51
C VAL A 129 -10.70 2.74 7.47
N TYR A 130 -10.69 3.94 8.03
CA TYR A 130 -11.75 4.35 8.97
C TYR A 130 -13.13 4.40 8.32
N ARG A 131 -13.22 4.95 7.11
CA ARG A 131 -14.46 4.96 6.33
C ARG A 131 -14.95 3.54 6.07
N LEU A 132 -14.06 2.62 5.71
CA LEU A 132 -14.39 1.21 5.51
C LEU A 132 -14.91 0.56 6.79
N ARG A 133 -14.24 0.75 7.92
CA ARG A 133 -14.67 0.18 9.22
C ARG A 133 -16.01 0.73 9.69
N ILE A 134 -16.29 2.02 9.51
CA ILE A 134 -17.61 2.59 9.83
C ILE A 134 -18.70 1.95 8.96
N LYS A 135 -18.44 1.82 7.66
CA LYS A 135 -19.41 1.22 6.73
C LYS A 135 -19.76 -0.20 7.17
N GLN A 136 -18.76 -1.01 7.49
CA GLN A 136 -18.97 -2.37 8.00
C GLN A 136 -19.79 -2.43 9.29
N GLN A 137 -19.60 -1.49 10.22
CA GLN A 137 -20.41 -1.46 11.44
C GLN A 137 -21.87 -1.15 11.16
N LYS A 138 -22.15 -0.19 10.28
CA LYS A 138 -23.52 0.14 9.87
C LYS A 138 -24.22 -1.04 9.17
N ASP A 139 -23.52 -1.70 8.26
CA ASP A 139 -24.04 -2.85 7.51
C ASP A 139 -24.35 -4.06 8.43
N LEU A 140 -23.80 -4.08 9.66
CA LEU A 140 -24.11 -5.09 10.68
C LEU A 140 -25.25 -4.66 11.60
N GLU A 141 -25.28 -3.39 12.01
CA GLU A 141 -26.38 -2.83 12.79
C GLU A 141 -27.72 -2.88 12.03
N GLU A 142 -27.71 -2.79 10.69
CA GLU A 142 -28.91 -2.92 9.85
C GLU A 142 -29.38 -4.37 9.67
N LYS A 143 -28.56 -5.36 10.04
CA LYS A 143 -28.88 -6.80 9.93
C LYS A 143 -29.33 -7.44 11.24
N GLU A 144 -29.21 -6.73 12.36
CA GLU A 144 -29.75 -7.12 13.68
C GLU A 144 -31.18 -6.60 13.87
#